data_AF-A0A6L7X925-F1
#
_entry.id   AF-A0A6L7X925-F1
#
_cell.length_a   1.000
_cell.length_b   1.000
_cell.length_c   1.000
_cell.angle_alpha   90.00
_cell.angle_beta   90.00
_cell.angle_gamma   90.00
#
_symmetry.space_group_name_H-M   'P 1'
#
loop_
_entity.id
_entity.type
_entity.pdbx_description
1 polymer ?
#
loop_
_entity_poly.entity_id
_entity_poly.type
_entity_poly.pdbx_seq_one_letter_code
_entity_poly.pdbx_strand_id
1 'polypeptide(L)'
;MDPRQQLTLLAAAMTRDALLAGGASDLSFDLPVPGSLTTTFRADDSEGALSACPLFDLSALQADGVTLARKVELEERLHAYGARDIALWVPPGASLPDDADHAAGLVADASRELEIGVKGEVTFKVDVAVRKTGSEGSYMSVLGGLSQQWARFTNQVMGEYQLDSSSIHRLPEDEQKITQMVDFLVLVANGIRKDGVATTVKSEDTWRVQRLEGLEEPIVICAPPASVADGRTVRRLMRRSLREAEQALASATGFRIASMITLANSLDRELVTTALRGIDPLLLAGWDYMPLLVDGQTRNLLEPSPLLS
;
A
#
# COMPACT_ATOMS: atom_id res chain seq x y z
N MET A 1 1.39 9.97 15.93
CA MET A 1 1.03 8.64 16.47
C MET A 1 2.23 7.70 16.29
N ASP A 2 2.46 6.75 17.20
CA ASP A 2 3.57 5.79 17.07
C ASP A 2 3.40 4.90 15.81
N PRO A 3 4.47 4.60 15.03
CA PRO A 3 4.33 3.81 13.80
C PRO A 3 3.75 2.41 14.00
N ARG A 4 4.03 1.75 15.13
CA ARG A 4 3.47 0.42 15.42
C ARG A 4 1.98 0.54 15.74
N GLN A 5 1.59 1.57 16.48
CA GLN A 5 0.19 1.86 16.75
C GLN A 5 -0.60 2.14 15.47
N GLN A 6 -0.07 2.98 14.56
CA GLN A 6 -0.68 3.24 13.25
C GLN A 6 -0.84 1.96 12.43
N LEU A 7 0.19 1.11 12.43
CA LEU A 7 0.15 -0.16 11.71
C LEU A 7 -0.90 -1.12 12.29
N THR A 8 -1.01 -1.21 13.62
CA THR A 8 -2.03 -2.04 14.27
C THR A 8 -3.43 -1.53 14.02
N LEU A 9 -3.62 -0.20 13.99
CA LEU A 9 -4.90 0.43 13.65
C LEU A 9 -5.31 0.08 12.22
N LEU A 10 -4.38 0.24 11.26
CA LEU A 10 -4.59 -0.16 9.87
C LEU A 10 -4.95 -1.64 9.75
N ALA A 11 -4.20 -2.50 10.46
CA ALA A 11 -4.42 -3.93 10.44
C ALA A 11 -5.79 -4.32 10.98
N ALA A 12 -6.19 -3.74 12.12
CA ALA A 12 -7.48 -3.97 12.75
C ALA A 12 -8.63 -3.56 11.83
N ALA A 13 -8.57 -2.36 11.26
CA ALA A 13 -9.64 -1.84 10.41
C ALA A 13 -9.79 -2.65 9.10
N MET A 14 -8.68 -2.92 8.39
CA MET A 14 -8.77 -3.72 7.16
C MET A 14 -9.19 -5.17 7.43
N THR A 15 -8.80 -5.74 8.57
CA THR A 15 -9.24 -7.08 8.99
C THR A 15 -10.73 -7.07 9.32
N ARG A 16 -11.23 -6.02 9.99
CA ARG A 16 -12.65 -5.82 10.26
C ARG A 16 -13.45 -5.86 8.97
N ASP A 17 -13.09 -5.02 8.00
CA ASP A 17 -13.78 -4.96 6.71
C ASP A 17 -13.79 -6.32 6.00
N ALA A 18 -12.67 -7.06 6.05
CA ALA A 18 -12.59 -8.39 5.46
C ALA A 18 -13.48 -9.43 6.17
N LEU A 19 -13.58 -9.37 7.50
CA LEU A 19 -14.45 -10.25 8.29
C LEU A 19 -15.94 -9.91 8.09
N LEU A 20 -16.30 -8.63 8.05
CA LEU A 20 -17.67 -8.19 7.74
C LEU A 20 -18.09 -8.62 6.33
N ALA A 21 -17.21 -8.47 5.34
CA ALA A 21 -17.44 -8.98 3.99
C ALA A 21 -17.58 -10.52 3.95
N GLY A 22 -16.97 -11.22 4.91
CA GLY A 22 -17.10 -12.66 5.13
C GLY A 22 -18.36 -13.09 5.90
N GLY A 23 -19.17 -12.14 6.37
CA GLY A 23 -20.44 -12.41 7.05
C GLY A 23 -20.46 -12.21 8.57
N ALA A 24 -19.34 -11.79 9.18
CA ALA A 24 -19.33 -11.47 10.61
C ALA A 24 -20.26 -10.29 10.94
N SER A 25 -20.88 -10.30 12.11
CA SER A 25 -21.67 -9.19 12.68
C SER A 25 -21.04 -8.64 13.95
N ASP A 26 -21.46 -7.43 14.35
CA ASP A 26 -21.10 -6.80 15.64
C ASP A 26 -19.60 -6.81 15.99
N LEU A 27 -18.75 -6.73 14.96
CA LEU A 27 -17.30 -6.77 15.10
C LEU A 27 -16.73 -5.41 15.49
N SER A 28 -16.07 -5.39 16.64
CA SER A 28 -15.39 -4.20 17.19
C SER A 28 -13.97 -4.55 17.63
N PHE A 29 -13.02 -3.69 17.28
CA PHE A 29 -11.64 -3.80 17.74
C PHE A 29 -11.38 -2.76 18.83
N ASP A 30 -10.54 -3.10 19.80
CA ASP A 30 -10.06 -2.14 20.78
C ASP A 30 -8.98 -1.23 20.17
N LEU A 31 -8.85 -0.02 20.71
CA LEU A 31 -7.80 0.90 20.30
C LEU A 31 -6.42 0.32 20.64
N PRO A 32 -5.48 0.25 19.68
CA PRO A 32 -4.15 -0.27 19.94
C PRO A 32 -3.38 0.58 20.95
N VAL A 33 -2.69 -0.09 21.87
CA VAL A 33 -1.78 0.55 22.82
C VAL A 33 -0.54 1.08 22.07
N PRO A 34 -0.02 2.30 22.37
CA PRO A 34 1.20 2.81 21.76
C PRO A 34 2.37 1.82 21.84
N GLY A 35 3.08 1.61 20.72
CA GLY A 35 4.20 0.66 20.64
C GLY A 35 3.81 -0.81 20.46
N SER A 36 2.52 -1.15 20.56
CA SER A 36 2.01 -2.52 20.39
C SER A 36 1.74 -2.84 18.91
N LEU A 37 2.06 -4.08 18.52
CA LEU A 37 1.63 -4.71 17.27
C LEU A 37 0.41 -5.62 17.47
N THR A 38 -0.29 -5.47 18.58
CA THR A 38 -1.44 -6.30 18.95
C THR A 38 -2.59 -5.45 19.44
N THR A 39 -3.79 -5.94 19.19
CA THR A 39 -5.03 -5.41 19.77
C THR A 39 -6.02 -6.55 19.99
N THR A 40 -6.99 -6.32 20.86
CA THR A 40 -8.10 -7.24 21.13
C THR A 40 -9.32 -6.85 20.31
N PHE A 41 -10.23 -7.80 20.11
CA PHE A 41 -11.49 -7.55 19.43
C PHE A 41 -12.60 -8.40 20.01
N ARG A 42 -13.83 -7.95 19.77
CA ARG A 42 -15.07 -8.66 20.08
C ARG A 42 -15.87 -8.84 18.81
N ALA A 43 -16.40 -10.03 18.60
CA ALA A 43 -17.29 -10.37 17.50
C ALA A 43 -18.40 -11.25 18.06
N ASP A 44 -19.64 -10.78 17.97
CA ASP A 44 -20.80 -11.42 18.61
C ASP A 44 -20.51 -11.75 20.10
N ASP A 45 -20.60 -13.02 20.50
CA ASP A 45 -20.29 -13.51 21.87
C ASP A 45 -18.84 -13.99 22.05
N SER A 46 -17.96 -13.74 21.06
CA SER A 46 -16.57 -14.19 21.07
C SER A 46 -15.59 -13.02 21.28
N GLU A 47 -14.53 -13.29 22.05
CA GLU A 47 -13.37 -12.41 22.16
C GLU A 47 -12.17 -13.02 21.44
N GLY A 48 -11.31 -12.16 20.92
CA GLY A 48 -10.11 -12.57 20.23
C GLY A 48 -9.00 -11.53 20.26
N ALA A 49 -7.86 -11.89 19.69
CA ALA A 49 -6.72 -11.01 19.56
C ALA A 49 -6.15 -11.04 18.14
N LEU A 50 -5.72 -9.86 17.70
CA LEU A 50 -5.09 -9.64 16.42
C LEU A 50 -3.64 -9.22 16.64
N SER A 51 -2.74 -9.71 15.79
CA SER A 51 -1.39 -9.18 15.66
C SER A 51 -1.13 -8.68 14.23
N ALA A 52 -0.68 -7.43 14.14
CA ALA A 52 -0.16 -6.84 12.92
C ALA A 52 1.23 -7.43 12.63
N CYS A 53 1.34 -8.15 11.50
CA CYS A 53 2.53 -8.87 11.07
C CYS A 53 3.18 -8.15 9.87
N PRO A 54 4.03 -7.13 10.09
CA PRO A 54 4.70 -6.44 9.00
C PRO A 54 5.68 -7.38 8.28
N LEU A 55 5.62 -7.39 6.96
CA LEU A 55 6.54 -8.11 6.07
C LEU A 55 7.59 -7.17 5.49
N PHE A 56 8.06 -6.26 6.34
CA PHE A 56 9.12 -5.28 6.08
C PHE A 56 9.85 -4.94 7.40
N ASP A 57 10.92 -4.15 7.31
CA ASP A 57 11.68 -3.73 8.47
C ASP A 57 11.06 -2.46 9.09
N LEU A 58 10.46 -2.60 10.27
CA LEU A 58 9.90 -1.46 11.00
C LEU A 58 10.96 -0.46 11.45
N SER A 59 12.20 -0.90 11.67
CA SER A 59 13.26 0.03 12.07
C SER A 59 13.62 1.01 10.95
N ALA A 60 13.41 0.61 9.69
CA ALA A 60 13.60 1.48 8.53
C ALA A 60 12.62 2.66 8.51
N LEU A 61 11.41 2.52 9.10
CA LEU A 61 10.46 3.63 9.24
C LEU A 61 10.98 4.73 10.17
N GLN A 62 11.81 4.36 11.15
CA GLN A 62 12.33 5.29 12.16
C GLN A 62 13.70 5.83 11.79
N ALA A 63 14.44 5.14 10.92
CA ALA A 63 15.79 5.52 10.51
C ALA A 63 15.82 6.66 9.48
N ASP A 64 14.76 6.83 8.68
CA ASP A 64 14.66 7.89 7.68
C ASP A 64 14.08 9.18 8.28
N GLY A 65 14.94 9.97 8.91
CA GLY A 65 14.56 11.23 9.56
C GLY A 65 13.97 12.27 8.60
N VAL A 66 14.34 12.25 7.31
CA VAL A 66 13.81 13.21 6.32
C VAL A 66 12.39 12.86 5.95
N THR A 67 12.14 11.58 5.62
CA THR A 67 10.78 11.09 5.32
C THR A 67 9.87 11.24 6.53
N LEU A 68 10.37 10.98 7.74
CA LEU A 68 9.61 11.18 8.97
C LEU A 68 9.24 12.65 9.20
N ALA A 69 10.18 13.58 8.99
CA ALA A 69 9.90 15.01 9.11
C ALA A 69 8.83 15.48 8.11
N ARG A 70 8.94 15.05 6.85
CA ARG A 70 7.93 15.32 5.81
C ARG A 70 6.57 14.72 6.13
N LYS A 71 6.54 13.51 6.71
CA LYS A 71 5.30 12.87 7.17
C LYS A 71 4.64 13.70 8.26
N VAL A 72 5.40 14.13 9.27
CA VAL A 72 4.89 14.97 10.36
C VAL A 72 4.36 16.30 9.81
N GLU A 73 5.09 16.96 8.93
CA GLU A 73 4.65 18.19 8.29
C GLU A 73 3.33 17.99 7.52
N LEU A 74 3.23 16.93 6.72
CA LEU A 74 2.01 16.61 5.98
C LEU A 74 0.84 16.28 6.93
N GLU A 75 1.07 15.52 8.00
CA GLU A 75 0.06 15.25 9.04
C GLU A 75 -0.43 16.54 9.71
N GLU A 76 0.47 17.49 10.03
CA GLU A 76 0.11 18.79 10.60
C GLU A 76 -0.73 19.63 9.62
N ARG A 77 -0.36 19.65 8.33
CA ARG A 77 -1.14 20.36 7.31
C ARG A 77 -2.52 19.73 7.12
N LEU A 78 -2.62 18.41 7.07
CA LEU A 78 -3.91 17.72 6.97
C LEU A 78 -4.86 18.08 8.12
N HIS A 79 -4.34 18.15 9.35
CA HIS A 79 -5.11 18.64 10.49
C HIS A 79 -5.57 20.09 10.31
N ALA A 80 -4.71 20.97 9.78
CA ALA A 80 -5.05 22.36 9.50
C ALA A 80 -6.15 22.51 8.43
N TYR A 81 -6.22 21.58 7.47
CA TYR A 81 -7.30 21.49 6.48
C TYR A 81 -8.61 20.89 7.03
N GLY A 82 -8.70 20.67 8.35
CA GLY A 82 -9.89 20.16 9.02
C GLY A 82 -10.07 18.65 8.91
N ALA A 83 -9.06 17.95 8.37
CA ALA A 83 -9.07 16.50 8.32
C ALA A 83 -8.63 15.94 9.68
N ARG A 84 -9.60 15.85 10.59
CA ARG A 84 -9.41 15.15 11.86
C ARG A 84 -9.39 13.64 11.60
N ASP A 85 -8.67 12.91 12.43
CA ASP A 85 -8.61 11.44 12.42
C ASP A 85 -7.89 10.81 11.22
N ILE A 86 -7.04 11.54 10.49
CA ILE A 86 -6.25 10.93 9.41
C ILE A 86 -5.07 10.09 9.95
N ALA A 87 -4.97 8.85 9.46
CA ALA A 87 -3.82 7.99 9.63
C ALA A 87 -3.00 7.93 8.33
N LEU A 88 -1.96 8.77 8.22
CA LEU A 88 -1.06 8.73 7.07
C LEU A 88 -0.09 7.55 7.21
N TRP A 89 -0.27 6.53 6.36
CA TRP A 89 0.63 5.40 6.23
C TRP A 89 1.71 5.68 5.17
N VAL A 90 2.96 5.79 5.63
CA VAL A 90 4.14 6.00 4.79
C VAL A 90 5.04 4.79 4.95
N PRO A 91 5.00 3.80 4.05
CA PRO A 91 5.88 2.66 4.13
C PRO A 91 7.35 3.05 3.89
N PRO A 92 8.32 2.19 4.28
CA PRO A 92 9.73 2.46 4.04
C PRO A 92 10.01 2.70 2.56
N GLY A 93 10.73 3.79 2.27
CA GLY A 93 11.09 4.18 0.90
C GLY A 93 9.95 4.77 0.09
N ALA A 94 8.79 5.09 0.66
CA ALA A 94 7.80 5.92 -0.02
C ALA A 94 8.33 7.35 -0.19
N SER A 95 8.08 7.93 -1.36
CA SER A 95 8.37 9.34 -1.61
C SER A 95 7.17 10.19 -1.19
N LEU A 96 7.40 11.22 -0.39
CA LEU A 96 6.39 12.21 -0.03
C LEU A 96 6.55 13.47 -0.91
N PRO A 97 5.45 14.13 -1.31
CA PRO A 97 5.49 15.37 -2.08
C PRO A 97 6.34 16.44 -1.39
N ASP A 98 7.04 17.25 -2.18
CA ASP A 98 7.86 18.34 -1.64
C ASP A 98 6.99 19.52 -1.13
N ASP A 99 5.80 19.71 -1.70
CA ASP A 99 4.84 20.73 -1.29
C ASP A 99 3.75 20.10 -0.40
N ALA A 100 3.97 20.14 0.91
CA ALA A 100 3.06 19.57 1.90
C ALA A 100 1.69 20.27 1.94
N ASP A 101 1.63 21.58 1.64
CA ASP A 101 0.37 22.33 1.63
C ASP A 101 -0.50 21.92 0.44
N HIS A 102 0.09 21.87 -0.76
CA HIS A 102 -0.63 21.40 -1.94
C HIS A 102 -1.09 19.95 -1.78
N ALA A 103 -0.21 19.09 -1.25
CA ALA A 103 -0.54 17.69 -1.02
C ALA A 103 -1.67 17.51 0.01
N ALA A 104 -1.60 18.24 1.13
CA ALA A 104 -2.65 18.20 2.14
C ALA A 104 -4.00 18.67 1.59
N GLY A 105 -4.03 19.71 0.76
CA GLY A 105 -5.25 20.18 0.09
C GLY A 105 -5.89 19.09 -0.78
N LEU A 106 -5.11 18.48 -1.69
CA LEU A 106 -5.60 17.42 -2.57
C LEU A 106 -6.15 16.22 -1.80
N VAL A 107 -5.42 15.80 -0.77
CA VAL A 107 -5.81 14.68 0.08
C VAL A 107 -7.06 15.01 0.88
N ALA A 108 -7.14 16.20 1.47
CA ALA A 108 -8.31 16.63 2.25
C ALA A 108 -9.56 16.73 1.37
N ASP A 109 -9.43 17.18 0.12
CA ASP A 109 -10.54 17.25 -0.83
C ASP A 109 -11.04 15.85 -1.20
N ALA A 110 -10.14 14.94 -1.61
CA ALA A 110 -10.52 13.55 -1.92
C ALA A 110 -11.10 12.81 -0.71
N SER A 111 -10.60 13.12 0.49
CA SER A 111 -11.10 12.59 1.76
C SER A 111 -12.53 13.03 2.08
N ARG A 112 -12.89 14.29 1.79
CA ARG A 112 -14.23 14.84 2.07
C ARG A 112 -15.31 14.23 1.18
N GLU A 113 -14.96 13.83 -0.03
CA GLU A 113 -15.87 13.19 -0.98
C GLU A 113 -16.07 11.70 -0.70
N LEU A 114 -15.29 11.12 0.21
CA LEU A 114 -15.27 9.68 0.46
C LEU A 114 -16.30 9.27 1.53
N GLU A 115 -17.22 8.39 1.13
CA GLU A 115 -18.14 7.74 2.06
C GLU A 115 -17.41 6.73 2.96
N ILE A 116 -18.00 6.44 4.13
CA ILE A 116 -17.45 5.47 5.07
C ILE A 116 -17.39 4.07 4.42
N GLY A 117 -16.27 3.38 4.58
CA GLY A 117 -16.02 2.06 3.97
C GLY A 117 -15.62 2.13 2.49
N VAL A 118 -15.61 3.31 1.89
CA VAL A 118 -15.28 3.49 0.47
C VAL A 118 -13.79 3.82 0.29
N LYS A 119 -13.25 3.44 -0.86
CA LYS A 119 -11.87 3.69 -1.30
C LYS A 119 -11.87 4.70 -2.43
N GLY A 120 -10.87 5.56 -2.43
CA GLY A 120 -10.64 6.58 -3.44
C GLY A 120 -9.16 6.70 -3.78
N GLU A 121 -8.89 7.57 -4.74
CA GLU A 121 -7.56 7.84 -5.26
C GLU A 121 -7.25 9.33 -5.20
N VAL A 122 -6.01 9.68 -4.85
CA VAL A 122 -5.45 11.03 -4.99
C VAL A 122 -4.29 10.95 -5.96
N THR A 123 -4.26 11.83 -6.94
CA THR A 123 -3.22 11.81 -7.96
C THR A 123 -2.25 12.98 -7.78
N PHE A 124 -0.96 12.67 -7.77
CA PHE A 124 0.12 13.64 -7.73
C PHE A 124 0.83 13.71 -9.08
N LYS A 125 1.19 14.93 -9.50
CA LYS A 125 1.95 15.13 -10.73
C LYS A 125 3.42 14.79 -10.48
N VAL A 126 3.95 13.85 -11.25
CA VAL A 126 5.35 13.43 -11.18
C VAL A 126 6.04 13.60 -12.52
N ASP A 127 7.36 13.77 -12.49
CA ASP A 127 8.17 13.85 -13.70
C ASP A 127 8.60 12.46 -14.17
N VAL A 128 8.40 12.21 -15.47
CA VAL A 128 8.95 11.05 -16.18
C VAL A 128 9.80 11.54 -17.35
N ALA A 129 10.84 10.80 -17.69
CA ALA A 129 11.77 11.18 -18.74
C ALA A 129 11.66 10.23 -19.93
N VAL A 130 11.46 10.78 -21.12
CA VAL A 130 11.48 10.05 -22.39
C VAL A 130 12.72 10.47 -23.16
N ARG A 131 13.58 9.52 -23.52
CA ARG A 131 14.78 9.76 -24.32
C ARG A 131 14.72 8.93 -25.59
N LYS A 132 14.94 9.58 -26.73
CA LYS A 132 15.15 8.87 -28.00
C LYS A 132 16.59 8.35 -28.07
N THR A 133 16.77 7.08 -28.36
CA THR A 133 18.10 6.43 -28.45
C THR A 133 18.46 6.02 -29.86
N GLY A 134 17.48 5.86 -30.74
CA GLY A 134 17.69 5.51 -32.14
C GLY A 134 16.49 5.89 -33.01
N SER A 135 16.74 5.98 -34.31
CA SER A 135 15.73 6.36 -35.31
C SER A 135 15.12 5.17 -36.05
N GLU A 136 15.70 3.98 -35.90
CA GLU A 136 15.20 2.74 -36.48
C GLU A 136 14.36 1.96 -35.45
N GLY A 137 13.47 1.10 -35.94
CA GLY A 137 12.65 0.25 -35.08
C GLY A 137 11.38 0.91 -34.51
N SER A 138 10.73 0.19 -33.61
CA SER A 138 9.48 0.62 -32.95
C SER A 138 9.39 0.02 -31.55
N TYR A 139 10.35 0.39 -30.70
CA TYR A 139 10.50 -0.18 -29.38
C TYR A 139 10.77 0.88 -28.33
N MET A 140 10.19 0.66 -27.14
CA MET A 140 10.44 1.50 -25.97
C MET A 140 10.81 0.61 -24.79
N SER A 141 12.01 0.80 -24.28
CA SER A 141 12.41 0.24 -22.99
C SER A 141 11.80 1.07 -21.88
N VAL A 142 11.10 0.44 -20.94
CA VAL A 142 10.42 1.15 -19.84
C VAL A 142 11.00 0.70 -18.50
N LEU A 143 11.48 1.67 -17.72
CA LEU A 143 11.93 1.50 -16.34
C LEU A 143 10.90 2.12 -15.38
N GLY A 144 10.68 1.52 -14.20
CA GLY A 144 9.83 2.08 -13.15
C GLY A 144 8.37 1.62 -13.19
N GLY A 145 7.44 2.48 -12.76
CA GLY A 145 6.04 2.13 -12.53
C GLY A 145 5.27 1.62 -13.76
N LEU A 146 5.64 2.10 -14.96
CA LEU A 146 5.04 1.68 -16.23
C LEU A 146 5.73 0.47 -16.86
N SER A 147 6.73 -0.12 -16.21
CA SER A 147 7.50 -1.25 -16.77
C SER A 147 6.63 -2.43 -17.17
N GLN A 148 5.56 -2.74 -16.44
CA GLN A 148 4.63 -3.83 -16.81
C GLN A 148 3.79 -3.51 -18.06
N GLN A 149 3.64 -2.23 -18.40
CA GLN A 149 2.92 -1.77 -19.57
C GLN A 149 3.84 -1.64 -20.80
N TRP A 150 5.11 -2.06 -20.72
CA TRP A 150 6.09 -1.94 -21.82
C TRP A 150 5.57 -2.42 -23.18
N ALA A 151 4.81 -3.52 -23.19
CA ALA A 151 4.25 -4.11 -24.40
C ALA A 151 3.28 -3.16 -25.11
N ARG A 152 2.60 -2.28 -24.36
CA ARG A 152 1.67 -1.28 -24.91
C ARG A 152 2.38 -0.15 -25.63
N PHE A 153 3.63 0.14 -25.30
CA PHE A 153 4.42 1.16 -26.00
C PHE A 153 5.04 0.62 -27.30
N THR A 154 5.34 -0.68 -27.31
CA THR A 154 6.00 -1.34 -28.44
C THR A 154 5.07 -1.32 -29.67
N ASN A 155 5.64 -1.10 -30.86
CA ASN A 155 4.93 -0.90 -32.13
C ASN A 155 4.12 0.39 -32.27
N GLN A 156 4.06 1.26 -31.25
CA GLN A 156 3.36 2.55 -31.33
C GLN A 156 4.31 3.75 -31.50
N VAL A 157 5.61 3.54 -31.28
CA VAL A 157 6.64 4.58 -31.35
C VAL A 157 7.47 4.49 -32.63
N MET A 158 7.94 5.63 -33.15
CA MET A 158 8.74 5.70 -34.37
C MET A 158 10.23 5.85 -34.04
N GLY A 159 10.88 4.72 -33.77
CA GLY A 159 12.28 4.60 -33.37
C GLY A 159 12.47 3.80 -32.08
N GLU A 160 13.63 4.00 -31.47
CA GLU A 160 14.00 3.41 -30.19
C GLU A 160 13.99 4.46 -29.08
N TYR A 161 13.33 4.12 -27.98
CA TYR A 161 13.14 5.01 -26.85
C TYR A 161 13.44 4.34 -25.52
N GLN A 162 13.81 5.17 -24.55
CA GLN A 162 13.89 4.81 -23.14
C GLN A 162 12.96 5.72 -22.36
N LEU A 163 12.03 5.11 -21.62
CA LEU A 163 11.15 5.77 -20.68
C LEU A 163 11.61 5.46 -19.26
N ASP A 164 11.97 6.49 -18.53
CA ASP A 164 12.20 6.43 -17.09
C ASP A 164 10.94 6.93 -16.36
N SER A 165 10.21 5.98 -15.79
CA SER A 165 9.00 6.18 -14.99
C SER A 165 9.23 5.79 -13.53
N SER A 166 10.46 5.87 -13.03
CA SER A 166 10.79 5.51 -11.64
C SER A 166 10.02 6.34 -10.60
N SER A 167 9.62 7.56 -10.96
CA SER A 167 8.83 8.46 -10.12
C SER A 167 7.35 8.02 -9.99
N ILE A 168 6.89 7.09 -10.83
CA ILE A 168 5.55 6.49 -10.72
C ILE A 168 5.70 5.22 -9.90
N HIS A 169 5.13 5.21 -8.71
CA HIS A 169 5.18 4.10 -7.77
C HIS A 169 3.86 3.32 -7.75
N ARG A 170 2.75 3.98 -8.09
CA ARG A 170 1.44 3.34 -8.28
C ARG A 170 0.71 3.95 -9.48
N LEU A 171 0.14 3.06 -10.30
CA LEU A 171 -0.75 3.42 -11.40
C LEU A 171 -2.19 3.55 -10.90
N PRO A 172 -3.03 4.37 -11.56
CA PRO A 172 -4.46 4.40 -11.29
C PRO A 172 -5.11 3.01 -11.44
N GLU A 173 -6.15 2.73 -10.68
CA GLU A 173 -6.95 1.51 -10.83
C GLU A 173 -7.74 1.48 -12.14
N ASP A 174 -8.14 2.65 -12.64
CA ASP A 174 -8.87 2.78 -13.89
C ASP A 174 -7.98 2.52 -15.11
N GLU A 175 -8.21 1.38 -15.75
CA GLU A 175 -7.53 0.92 -16.96
C GLU A 175 -7.61 1.93 -18.12
N GLN A 176 -8.69 2.73 -18.19
CA GLN A 176 -8.83 3.78 -19.19
C GLN A 176 -7.83 4.91 -18.93
N LYS A 177 -7.61 5.30 -17.66
CA LYS A 177 -6.59 6.30 -17.30
C LYS A 177 -5.18 5.79 -17.62
N ILE A 178 -4.90 4.51 -17.35
CA ILE A 178 -3.61 3.89 -17.73
C ILE A 178 -3.41 3.99 -19.25
N THR A 179 -4.44 3.67 -20.04
CA THR A 179 -4.38 3.76 -21.50
C THR A 179 -4.13 5.19 -21.97
N GLN A 180 -4.82 6.18 -21.39
CA GLN A 180 -4.61 7.60 -21.69
C GLN A 180 -3.17 8.06 -21.36
N MET A 181 -2.61 7.60 -20.23
CA MET A 181 -1.23 7.88 -19.86
C MET A 181 -0.24 7.31 -20.89
N VAL A 182 -0.46 6.06 -21.34
CA VAL A 182 0.37 5.42 -22.37
C VAL A 182 0.28 6.19 -23.69
N ASP A 183 -0.93 6.49 -24.16
CA ASP A 183 -1.14 7.20 -25.43
C ASP A 183 -0.48 8.59 -25.42
N PHE A 184 -0.59 9.31 -24.31
CA PHE A 184 0.08 10.60 -24.12
C PHE A 184 1.60 10.46 -24.20
N LEU A 185 2.20 9.46 -23.55
CA LEU A 185 3.64 9.25 -23.58
C LEU A 185 4.15 8.79 -24.95
N VAL A 186 3.37 7.99 -25.67
CA VAL A 186 3.65 7.62 -27.08
C VAL A 186 3.65 8.88 -27.96
N LEU A 187 2.66 9.75 -27.80
CA LEU A 187 2.59 11.03 -28.53
C LEU A 187 3.82 11.89 -28.26
N VAL A 188 4.22 12.03 -26.99
CA VAL A 188 5.43 12.75 -26.59
C VAL A 188 6.67 12.14 -27.24
N ALA A 189 6.85 10.81 -27.15
CA ALA A 189 8.00 10.11 -27.72
C ALA A 189 8.12 10.38 -29.24
N ASN A 190 7.02 10.24 -29.97
CA ASN A 190 6.96 10.49 -31.42
C ASN A 190 7.21 11.97 -31.80
N GLY A 191 7.05 12.89 -30.85
CA GLY A 191 7.42 14.30 -30.98
C GLY A 191 8.93 14.56 -30.89
N ILE A 192 9.72 13.66 -30.29
CA ILE A 192 11.17 13.83 -30.13
C ILE A 192 11.89 13.56 -31.45
N ARG A 193 12.52 14.61 -32.01
CA ARG A 193 13.19 14.56 -33.32
C ARG A 193 14.68 14.20 -33.26
N LYS A 194 15.36 14.51 -32.16
CA LYS A 194 16.82 14.34 -32.03
C LYS A 194 17.15 13.18 -31.11
N ASP A 195 18.07 12.33 -31.56
CA ASP A 195 18.59 11.23 -30.75
C ASP A 195 19.46 11.78 -29.60
N GLY A 196 19.44 11.08 -28.47
CA GLY A 196 20.17 11.44 -27.25
C GLY A 196 19.51 12.53 -26.40
N VAL A 197 18.47 13.20 -26.89
CA VAL A 197 17.75 14.23 -26.13
C VAL A 197 16.70 13.57 -25.22
N ALA A 198 16.82 13.81 -23.92
CA ALA A 198 15.79 13.48 -22.95
C ALA A 198 14.79 14.64 -22.85
N THR A 199 13.50 14.31 -22.84
CA THR A 199 12.40 15.23 -22.60
C THR A 199 11.67 14.78 -21.34
N THR A 200 11.56 15.69 -20.37
CA THR A 200 10.79 15.47 -19.16
C THR A 200 9.35 15.88 -19.40
N VAL A 201 8.40 15.03 -19.02
CA VAL A 201 6.96 15.31 -19.10
C VAL A 201 6.28 14.96 -17.79
N LYS A 202 5.16 15.63 -17.53
CA LYS A 202 4.34 15.35 -16.34
C LYS A 202 3.50 14.10 -16.57
N SER A 203 3.49 13.24 -15.57
CA SER A 203 2.63 12.07 -15.46
C SER A 203 2.00 12.05 -14.06
N GLU A 204 1.43 10.92 -13.68
CA GLU A 204 0.59 10.76 -12.50
C GLU A 204 1.09 9.60 -11.64
N ASP A 205 1.30 9.87 -10.35
CA ASP A 205 1.51 8.88 -9.30
C ASP A 205 0.29 8.88 -8.38
N THR A 206 -0.28 7.70 -8.12
CA THR A 206 -1.56 7.59 -7.45
C THR A 206 -1.42 7.12 -6.01
N TRP A 207 -2.01 7.85 -5.08
CA TRP A 207 -2.14 7.46 -3.69
C TRP A 207 -3.53 6.90 -3.43
N ARG A 208 -3.61 5.87 -2.59
CA ARG A 208 -4.90 5.34 -2.12
C ARG A 208 -5.33 6.07 -0.87
N VAL A 209 -6.60 6.43 -0.84
CA VAL A 209 -7.29 7.01 0.31
C VAL A 209 -8.44 6.08 0.65
N GLN A 210 -8.56 5.69 1.91
CA GLN A 210 -9.66 4.85 2.37
C GLN A 210 -10.24 5.44 3.65
N ARG A 211 -11.56 5.63 3.69
CA ARG A 211 -12.25 5.99 4.92
C ARG A 211 -12.70 4.72 5.61
N LEU A 212 -12.10 4.42 6.76
CA LEU A 212 -12.40 3.20 7.50
C LEU A 212 -13.73 3.33 8.24
N GLU A 213 -14.42 2.21 8.44
CA GLU A 213 -15.62 2.12 9.27
C GLU A 213 -15.26 1.59 10.67
N GLY A 214 -15.85 2.17 11.73
CA GLY A 214 -15.57 1.83 13.13
C GLY A 214 -14.40 2.63 13.74
N LEU A 215 -13.92 2.23 14.92
CA LEU A 215 -12.80 2.70 15.79
C LEU A 215 -12.59 4.23 16.01
N GLU A 216 -12.91 5.07 15.02
CA GLU A 216 -13.57 6.38 14.97
C GLU A 216 -13.16 7.07 13.65
N GLU A 217 -13.54 6.44 12.53
CA GLU A 217 -13.49 6.89 11.12
C GLU A 217 -12.16 7.42 10.54
N PRO A 218 -11.00 6.79 10.82
CA PRO A 218 -9.76 7.31 10.29
C PRO A 218 -9.67 7.16 8.78
N ILE A 219 -9.15 8.20 8.13
CA ILE A 219 -8.81 8.14 6.71
C ILE A 219 -7.37 7.66 6.60
N VAL A 220 -7.19 6.49 5.99
CA VAL A 220 -5.87 5.95 5.72
C VAL A 220 -5.41 6.43 4.36
N ILE A 221 -4.23 7.02 4.34
CA ILE A 221 -3.55 7.39 3.11
C ILE A 221 -2.33 6.49 2.95
N CYS A 222 -2.27 5.73 1.87
CA CYS A 222 -1.18 4.79 1.61
C CYS A 222 -0.24 5.35 0.54
N ALA A 223 0.87 5.96 0.97
CA ALA A 223 1.94 6.33 0.05
C ALA A 223 2.57 5.05 -0.53
N PRO A 224 2.78 4.96 -1.85
CA PRO A 224 3.37 3.78 -2.47
C PRO A 224 4.87 3.68 -2.15
N PRO A 225 5.40 2.50 -1.80
CA PRO A 225 6.83 2.31 -1.55
C PRO A 225 7.63 2.27 -2.86
N ALA A 226 8.86 2.78 -2.85
CA ALA A 226 9.72 2.77 -4.04
C ALA A 226 10.28 1.39 -4.42
N SER A 227 10.26 0.41 -3.51
CA SER A 227 10.72 -0.95 -3.80
C SER A 227 9.95 -2.00 -3.01
N VAL A 228 9.81 -3.19 -3.60
CA VAL A 228 9.16 -4.35 -2.98
C VAL A 228 10.23 -5.39 -2.65
N ALA A 229 10.11 -6.05 -1.49
CA ALA A 229 11.05 -7.07 -1.05
C ALA A 229 11.01 -8.32 -1.96
N ASP A 230 12.14 -9.01 -2.11
CA ASP A 230 12.19 -10.30 -2.82
C ASP A 230 11.50 -11.44 -2.03
N GLY A 231 11.15 -12.53 -2.72
CA GLY A 231 10.43 -13.65 -2.12
C GLY A 231 11.20 -14.44 -1.04
N ARG A 232 12.53 -14.35 -0.98
CA ARG A 232 13.34 -14.95 0.10
C ARG A 232 13.24 -14.09 1.35
N THR A 233 13.32 -12.78 1.17
CA THR A 233 13.16 -11.77 2.20
C THR A 233 11.76 -11.83 2.79
N VAL A 234 10.71 -11.89 1.96
CA VAL A 234 9.31 -12.07 2.42
C VAL A 234 9.16 -13.33 3.27
N ARG A 235 9.70 -14.48 2.86
CA ARG A 235 9.66 -15.72 3.68
C ARG A 235 10.35 -15.55 5.04
N ARG A 236 11.52 -14.93 5.06
CA ARG A 236 12.27 -14.68 6.30
C ARG A 236 11.48 -13.77 7.24
N LEU A 237 10.92 -12.69 6.70
CA LEU A 237 10.12 -11.72 7.45
C LEU A 237 8.85 -12.37 7.98
N MET A 238 8.15 -13.16 7.17
CA MET A 238 6.95 -13.87 7.58
C MET A 238 7.21 -14.82 8.76
N ARG A 239 8.27 -15.63 8.70
CA ARG A 239 8.64 -16.52 9.83
C ARG A 239 8.97 -15.74 11.10
N ARG A 240 9.64 -14.59 10.96
CA ARG A 240 9.97 -13.73 12.10
C ARG A 240 8.69 -13.14 12.69
N SER A 241 7.87 -12.48 11.88
CA SER A 241 6.65 -11.80 12.32
C SER A 241 5.65 -12.77 12.93
N LEU A 242 5.49 -13.98 12.38
CA LEU A 242 4.64 -15.02 12.99
C LEU A 242 5.10 -15.44 14.38
N ARG A 243 6.42 -15.63 14.58
CA ARG A 243 6.97 -16.00 15.90
C ARG A 243 6.84 -14.88 16.91
N GLU A 244 7.08 -13.64 16.48
CA GLU A 244 6.89 -12.46 17.31
C GLU A 244 5.41 -12.30 17.72
N ALA A 245 4.49 -12.50 16.77
CA ALA A 245 3.06 -12.48 17.01
C ALA A 245 2.59 -13.63 17.94
N GLU A 246 3.15 -14.83 17.77
CA GLU A 246 2.87 -15.98 18.64
C GLU A 246 3.28 -15.69 20.09
N GLN A 247 4.47 -15.10 20.28
CA GLN A 247 4.95 -14.68 21.60
C GLN A 247 4.10 -13.55 22.19
N ALA A 248 3.74 -12.55 21.40
CA ALA A 248 2.93 -11.42 21.84
C ALA A 248 1.52 -11.83 22.26
N LEU A 249 0.96 -12.85 21.61
CA LEU A 249 -0.36 -13.38 21.87
C LEU A 249 -0.36 -14.68 22.71
N ALA A 250 0.75 -15.01 23.38
CA ALA A 250 0.87 -16.27 24.11
C ALA A 250 -0.15 -16.43 25.26
N SER A 251 -0.60 -15.33 25.85
CA SER A 251 -1.63 -15.30 26.89
C SER A 251 -3.04 -14.99 26.37
N ALA A 252 -3.18 -14.73 25.07
CA ALA A 252 -4.49 -14.44 24.48
C ALA A 252 -5.31 -15.74 24.42
N THR A 253 -6.57 -15.66 24.85
CA THR A 253 -7.55 -16.74 24.74
C THR A 253 -8.55 -16.39 23.65
N GLY A 254 -9.14 -17.40 23.01
CA GLY A 254 -10.14 -17.19 21.96
C GLY A 254 -9.50 -17.09 20.58
N PHE A 255 -10.17 -16.35 19.68
CA PHE A 255 -9.84 -16.32 18.26
C PHE A 255 -8.56 -15.52 17.98
N ARG A 256 -7.61 -16.08 17.21
CA ARG A 256 -6.30 -15.49 16.94
C ARG A 256 -6.12 -15.12 15.47
N ILE A 257 -5.84 -13.84 15.22
CA ILE A 257 -5.64 -13.29 13.87
C ILE A 257 -4.19 -12.86 13.68
N ALA A 258 -3.57 -13.30 12.58
CA ALA A 258 -2.29 -12.77 12.11
C ALA A 258 -2.50 -11.97 10.82
N SER A 259 -2.57 -10.65 10.92
CA SER A 259 -2.79 -9.78 9.76
C SER A 259 -1.47 -9.45 9.10
N MET A 260 -1.20 -10.06 7.95
CA MET A 260 0.04 -9.92 7.18
C MET A 260 0.03 -8.61 6.40
N ILE A 261 1.02 -7.74 6.60
CA ILE A 261 1.05 -6.43 5.95
C ILE A 261 2.28 -6.34 5.06
N THR A 262 2.08 -6.11 3.77
CA THR A 262 3.16 -6.05 2.77
C THR A 262 3.32 -4.67 2.15
N LEU A 263 4.45 -4.47 1.49
CA LEU A 263 4.79 -3.28 0.71
C LEU A 263 4.43 -3.41 -0.77
N ALA A 264 3.68 -4.45 -1.16
CA ALA A 264 3.19 -4.53 -2.53
C ALA A 264 2.14 -3.43 -2.79
N ASN A 265 2.18 -2.84 -3.98
CA ASN A 265 1.22 -1.82 -4.44
C ASN A 265 -0.03 -2.40 -5.10
N SER A 266 -0.16 -3.73 -5.14
CA SER A 266 -1.36 -4.44 -5.61
C SER A 266 -1.30 -5.92 -5.21
N LEU A 267 -2.47 -6.55 -5.10
CA LEU A 267 -2.60 -7.97 -4.81
C LEU A 267 -1.99 -8.89 -5.88
N ASP A 268 -1.77 -8.42 -7.10
CA ASP A 268 -1.15 -9.23 -8.16
C ASP A 268 0.39 -9.21 -8.11
N ARG A 269 0.96 -8.28 -7.35
CA ARG A 269 2.41 -8.09 -7.21
C ARG A 269 2.96 -8.57 -5.87
N GLU A 270 2.09 -9.07 -5.00
CA GLU A 270 2.50 -9.60 -3.71
C GLU A 270 3.22 -10.96 -3.85
N LEU A 271 4.23 -11.21 -3.02
CA LEU A 271 5.03 -12.44 -3.03
C LEU A 271 4.74 -13.36 -1.83
N VAL A 272 3.79 -12.97 -0.96
CA VAL A 272 3.39 -13.67 0.26
C VAL A 272 2.69 -14.98 -0.08
N THR A 273 1.79 -15.01 -1.05
CA THR A 273 1.11 -16.25 -1.48
C THR A 273 2.12 -17.30 -1.98
N THR A 274 3.15 -16.87 -2.69
CA THR A 274 4.24 -17.77 -3.12
C THR A 274 5.13 -18.17 -1.94
N ALA A 275 5.41 -17.24 -1.03
CA ALA A 275 6.22 -17.47 0.16
C ALA A 275 5.60 -18.52 1.11
N LEU A 276 4.28 -18.50 1.26
CA LEU A 276 3.51 -19.43 2.10
C LEU A 276 3.78 -20.90 1.79
N ARG A 277 3.96 -21.25 0.51
CA ARG A 277 4.23 -22.64 0.09
C ARG A 277 5.50 -23.24 0.71
N GLY A 278 6.40 -22.40 1.21
CA GLY A 278 7.65 -22.80 1.88
C GLY A 278 7.68 -22.50 3.38
N ILE A 279 6.53 -22.22 3.99
CA ILE A 279 6.38 -22.05 5.44
C ILE A 279 6.04 -23.40 6.07
N ASP A 280 6.58 -23.63 7.28
CA ASP A 280 6.25 -24.80 8.08
C ASP A 280 4.77 -24.74 8.51
N PRO A 281 3.93 -25.73 8.17
CA PRO A 281 2.53 -25.76 8.57
C PRO A 281 2.31 -25.63 10.08
N LEU A 282 3.28 -26.06 10.90
CA LEU A 282 3.18 -25.94 12.35
C LEU A 282 3.18 -24.48 12.82
N LEU A 283 3.80 -23.57 12.07
CA LEU A 283 3.73 -22.12 12.35
C LEU A 283 2.36 -21.51 12.02
N LEU A 284 1.53 -22.22 11.25
CA LEU A 284 0.21 -21.77 10.83
C LEU A 284 -0.89 -22.35 11.73
N ALA A 285 -0.64 -23.49 12.39
CA ALA A 285 -1.64 -24.25 13.13
C ALA A 285 -2.25 -23.52 14.36
N GLY A 286 -1.64 -22.44 14.83
CA GLY A 286 -2.10 -21.65 15.98
C GLY A 286 -2.93 -20.41 15.64
N TRP A 287 -3.30 -20.23 14.37
CA TRP A 287 -4.03 -19.05 13.87
C TRP A 287 -5.39 -19.48 13.34
N ASP A 288 -6.43 -18.71 13.66
CA ASP A 288 -7.80 -18.97 13.20
C ASP A 288 -8.13 -18.19 11.91
N TYR A 289 -7.40 -17.11 11.63
CA TYR A 289 -7.55 -16.30 10.44
C TYR A 289 -6.22 -15.59 10.09
N MET A 290 -5.93 -15.49 8.79
CA MET A 290 -4.72 -14.82 8.32
C MET A 290 -5.02 -14.02 7.04
N PRO A 291 -5.44 -12.75 7.16
CA PRO A 291 -5.58 -11.90 6.01
C PRO A 291 -4.23 -11.33 5.58
N LEU A 292 -4.03 -11.26 4.27
CA LEU A 292 -3.01 -10.45 3.63
C LEU A 292 -3.59 -9.08 3.30
N LEU A 293 -2.96 -8.04 3.85
CA LEU A 293 -3.28 -6.64 3.65
C LEU A 293 -2.27 -6.05 2.65
N VAL A 294 -2.78 -5.66 1.49
CA VAL A 294 -2.00 -5.08 0.39
C VAL A 294 -2.64 -3.78 -0.01
N ASP A 295 -2.08 -2.67 0.45
CA ASP A 295 -2.42 -1.37 -0.09
C ASP A 295 -3.94 -1.04 -0.03
N GLY A 296 -4.58 -1.26 1.11
CA GLY A 296 -6.04 -1.09 1.24
C GLY A 296 -6.87 -2.23 0.62
N GLN A 297 -6.25 -3.24 0.00
CA GLN A 297 -6.91 -4.48 -0.44
C GLN A 297 -6.61 -5.62 0.54
N THR A 298 -7.49 -6.63 0.55
CA THR A 298 -7.38 -7.79 1.42
C THR A 298 -7.48 -9.09 0.61
N ARG A 299 -6.75 -10.12 1.03
CA ARG A 299 -6.83 -11.49 0.50
C ARG A 299 -6.68 -12.48 1.64
N ASN A 300 -7.52 -13.50 1.70
CA ASN A 300 -7.41 -14.53 2.75
C ASN A 300 -6.26 -15.47 2.41
N LEU A 301 -5.32 -15.62 3.35
CA LEU A 301 -4.25 -16.63 3.29
C LEU A 301 -4.66 -17.90 4.04
N LEU A 302 -5.36 -17.70 5.15
CA LEU A 302 -6.09 -18.71 5.89
C LEU A 302 -7.51 -18.17 6.07
N GLU A 303 -8.52 -18.94 5.67
CA GLU A 303 -9.93 -18.59 5.86
C GLU A 303 -10.29 -18.56 7.35
N PRO A 304 -11.22 -17.69 7.77
CA PRO A 304 -11.64 -17.64 9.16
C PRO A 304 -12.29 -18.96 9.56
N SER A 305 -11.89 -19.49 10.72
CA SER A 305 -12.56 -20.64 11.34
C SER A 305 -14.06 -20.32 11.57
N PRO A 306 -14.99 -21.28 11.41
CA PRO A 306 -16.45 -21.06 11.47
C PRO A 306 -17.00 -20.59 12.84
N LEU A 307 -16.14 -20.25 13.80
CA LEU A 307 -16.53 -19.60 15.05
C LEU A 307 -17.02 -18.15 14.87
N LEU A 308 -16.90 -17.58 13.66
CA LEU A 308 -17.36 -16.24 13.29
C LEU A 308 -18.52 -16.25 12.26
N SER A 309 -19.21 -17.38 12.07
CA SER A 309 -20.35 -17.55 11.15
C SER A 309 -21.62 -18.01 11.83
#